data_AF-A0A1B9EJH9-F1
#
_entry.id   AF-A0A1B9EJH9-F1
#
_cell.length_a   1.000
_cell.length_b   1.000
_cell.length_c   1.000
_cell.angle_alpha   90.00
_cell.angle_beta   90.00
_cell.angle_gamma   90.00
#
_symmetry.space_group_name_H-M   'P 1'
#
loop_
_entity.id
_entity.type
_entity.pdbx_description
1 polymer ?
#
loop_
_entity_poly.entity_id
_entity_poly.type
_entity_poly.pdbx_seq_one_letter_code
_entity_poly.pdbx_strand_id
1 'polypeptide(L)'
;MSDIHELTVTVDLREGLSDQQLTELRWHLGLGPQPGDLAVVTDFPCVVVDDDGVPRIENEPRPLLAGSGPAWRTTGALCSALAAREGLPGGGWALTSRTEIHPDEAEEVGALLRWLAEHAHDTLRREDGTVRLGHYRAHEDLTPTPLEVVDGRVNLTEALLPRSR
;
A
#
# COMPACT_ATOMS: atom_id res chain seq x y z
N MET A 1 -21.63 2.34 9.03
CA MET A 1 -20.58 3.37 9.02
C MET A 1 -19.28 2.63 8.89
N SER A 2 -18.47 2.95 7.89
CA SER A 2 -17.18 2.31 7.66
C SER A 2 -16.08 3.22 8.18
N ASP A 3 -15.11 2.62 8.88
CA ASP A 3 -13.96 3.31 9.46
C ASP A 3 -12.92 3.59 8.37
N ILE A 4 -13.20 4.56 7.50
CA ILE A 4 -12.27 4.95 6.44
C ILE A 4 -11.04 5.65 7.03
N HIS A 5 -9.87 5.25 6.55
CA HIS A 5 -8.57 5.82 6.90
C HIS A 5 -7.95 6.51 5.69
N GLU A 6 -7.36 7.68 5.91
CA GLU A 6 -6.42 8.26 4.95
C GLU A 6 -5.07 7.56 5.11
N LEU A 7 -4.50 7.12 4.00
CA LEU A 7 -3.17 6.58 3.90
C LEU A 7 -2.34 7.45 2.96
N THR A 8 -1.22 7.97 3.47
CA THR A 8 -0.20 8.64 2.66
C THR A 8 1.08 7.83 2.70
N VAL A 9 1.53 7.37 1.54
CA VAL A 9 2.80 6.69 1.33
C VAL A 9 3.74 7.63 0.57
N THR A 10 4.93 7.86 1.11
CA THR A 10 6.01 8.62 0.48
C THR A 10 7.31 7.88 0.71
N VAL A 11 7.85 7.25 -0.34
CA VAL A 11 9.03 6.38 -0.24
C VAL A 11 9.92 6.53 -1.47
N ASP A 12 11.21 6.48 -1.24
CA ASP A 12 12.22 6.26 -2.27
C ASP A 12 12.58 4.78 -2.30
N LEU A 13 12.48 4.15 -3.46
CA LEU A 13 12.82 2.76 -3.70
C LEU A 13 14.20 2.68 -4.35
N ARG A 14 14.91 1.58 -4.08
CA ARG A 14 16.21 1.27 -4.70
C ARG A 14 16.08 1.06 -6.20
N GLU A 15 17.20 1.16 -6.92
CA GLU A 15 17.29 0.59 -8.27
C GLU A 15 17.16 -0.94 -8.23
N GLY A 16 17.01 -1.55 -9.41
CA GLY A 16 16.96 -3.01 -9.54
C GLY A 16 15.58 -3.65 -9.42
N LEU A 17 14.51 -2.85 -9.33
CA LEU A 17 13.15 -3.35 -9.54
C LEU A 17 13.01 -3.90 -10.95
N SER A 18 12.53 -5.13 -11.08
CA SER A 18 12.25 -5.74 -12.38
C SER A 18 11.10 -5.03 -13.09
N ASP A 19 11.03 -5.18 -14.43
CA ASP A 19 9.93 -4.61 -15.23
C ASP A 19 8.55 -5.13 -14.78
N GLN A 20 8.48 -6.39 -14.32
CA GLN A 20 7.27 -6.98 -13.78
C GLN A 20 6.83 -6.28 -12.49
N GLN A 21 7.74 -6.12 -11.53
CA GLN A 21 7.46 -5.41 -10.26
C GLN A 21 7.06 -3.96 -10.51
N LEU A 22 7.73 -3.27 -11.45
CA LEU A 22 7.37 -1.90 -11.83
C LEU A 22 6.01 -1.81 -12.51
N THR A 23 5.64 -2.80 -13.32
CA THR A 23 4.32 -2.85 -13.97
C THR A 23 3.21 -3.05 -12.94
N GLU A 24 3.40 -3.98 -12.01
CA GLU A 24 2.45 -4.22 -10.92
C GLU A 24 2.36 -3.03 -9.97
N LEU A 25 3.49 -2.39 -9.63
CA LEU A 25 3.48 -1.19 -8.80
C LEU A 25 2.72 -0.04 -9.48
N ARG A 26 2.90 0.15 -10.80
CA ARG A 26 2.10 1.12 -11.57
C ARG A 26 0.61 0.77 -11.54
N TRP A 27 0.26 -0.51 -11.63
CA TRP A 27 -1.13 -0.95 -11.51
C TRP A 27 -1.72 -0.64 -10.13
N HIS A 28 -1.03 -1.01 -9.04
CA HIS A 28 -1.47 -0.68 -7.68
C HIS A 28 -1.65 0.83 -7.48
N LEU A 29 -0.85 1.66 -8.15
CA LEU A 29 -0.96 3.13 -8.12
C LEU A 29 -2.01 3.70 -9.07
N GLY A 30 -2.69 2.88 -9.88
CA GLY A 30 -3.66 3.35 -10.89
C GLY A 30 -3.02 4.02 -12.11
N LEU A 31 -1.71 3.81 -12.30
CA LEU A 31 -0.89 4.40 -13.38
C LEU A 31 -0.68 3.44 -14.56
N GLY A 32 -1.25 2.24 -14.50
CA GLY A 32 -1.11 1.22 -15.54
C GLY A 32 -2.15 0.11 -15.44
N PRO A 33 -2.26 -0.74 -16.46
CA PRO A 33 -3.16 -1.89 -16.45
C PRO A 33 -2.67 -2.99 -15.50
N GLN A 34 -3.57 -3.87 -15.08
CA GLN A 34 -3.23 -5.06 -14.32
C GLN A 34 -2.24 -5.94 -15.11
N PRO A 35 -1.13 -6.38 -14.51
CA PRO A 35 -0.22 -7.33 -15.16
C PRO A 35 -0.84 -8.73 -15.25
N GLY A 36 -0.32 -9.57 -16.14
CA GLY A 36 -0.75 -10.97 -16.26
C GLY A 36 -0.38 -11.83 -15.04
N ASP A 37 0.78 -11.57 -14.45
CA ASP A 37 1.31 -12.28 -13.28
C ASP A 37 1.74 -11.28 -12.20
N LEU A 38 1.36 -11.56 -10.94
CA LEU A 38 1.70 -10.75 -9.77
C LEU A 38 2.96 -11.29 -9.07
N ALA A 39 3.81 -10.37 -8.64
CA ALA A 39 5.09 -10.56 -7.99
C ALA A 39 5.28 -9.67 -6.73
N VAL A 40 4.40 -8.68 -6.50
CA VAL A 40 4.45 -7.76 -5.34
C VAL A 40 3.43 -8.18 -4.29
N VAL A 41 2.15 -8.27 -4.65
CA VAL A 41 1.09 -8.83 -3.81
C VAL A 41 0.40 -9.93 -4.60
N THR A 42 0.47 -11.17 -4.13
CA THR A 42 -0.07 -12.33 -4.87
C THR A 42 -1.40 -12.84 -4.32
N ASP A 43 -1.72 -12.50 -3.07
CA ASP A 43 -2.87 -13.02 -2.35
C ASP A 43 -3.92 -11.93 -2.10
N PHE A 44 -5.08 -12.10 -2.73
CA PHE A 44 -6.30 -11.30 -2.57
C PHE A 44 -7.50 -12.21 -2.30
N PRO A 45 -7.51 -12.94 -1.16
CA PRO A 45 -8.57 -13.88 -0.87
C PRO A 45 -9.92 -13.16 -0.70
N CYS A 46 -10.89 -13.49 -1.55
CA CYS A 46 -12.25 -12.99 -1.52
C CYS A 46 -13.21 -14.17 -1.31
N VAL A 47 -14.12 -14.05 -0.33
CA VAL A 47 -15.18 -15.05 -0.15
C VAL A 47 -16.30 -14.75 -1.13
N VAL A 48 -16.46 -15.60 -2.12
CA VAL A 48 -17.54 -15.54 -3.09
C VAL A 48 -18.51 -16.69 -2.85
N VAL A 49 -19.78 -16.47 -3.17
CA VAL A 49 -20.82 -17.49 -3.10
C VAL A 49 -21.15 -17.90 -4.52
N ASP A 50 -21.04 -19.19 -4.82
CA ASP A 50 -21.35 -19.71 -6.15
C ASP A 50 -22.86 -19.85 -6.40
N ASP A 51 -23.22 -20.30 -7.60
CA ASP A 51 -24.62 -20.46 -8.02
C ASP A 51 -25.40 -21.47 -7.16
N ASP A 52 -24.71 -22.38 -6.46
CA ASP A 52 -25.29 -23.36 -5.54
C ASP A 52 -25.39 -22.86 -4.09
N GLY A 53 -24.95 -21.62 -3.84
CA GLY A 53 -24.96 -21.01 -2.51
C GLY A 53 -23.79 -21.44 -1.62
N VAL A 54 -22.74 -22.07 -2.19
CA VAL A 54 -21.59 -22.55 -1.43
C VAL A 54 -20.51 -21.47 -1.38
N PRO A 55 -20.02 -21.09 -0.18
CA PRO A 55 -18.92 -20.14 -0.07
C PRO A 55 -17.59 -20.78 -0.52
N ARG A 56 -16.84 -20.07 -1.35
CA ARG A 56 -15.50 -20.43 -1.81
C ARG A 56 -14.56 -19.22 -1.72
N ILE A 57 -13.28 -19.48 -1.52
CA ILE A 57 -12.25 -18.43 -1.54
C ILE A 57 -11.69 -18.36 -2.96
N GLU A 58 -11.86 -17.22 -3.60
CA GLU A 58 -11.22 -16.89 -4.87
C GLU A 58 -10.12 -15.86 -4.65
N ASN A 59 -9.17 -15.79 -5.58
CA ASN A 59 -8.18 -14.73 -5.61
C ASN A 59 -8.67 -13.66 -6.58
N GLU A 60 -9.05 -12.49 -6.06
CA GLU A 60 -9.57 -11.37 -6.87
C GLU A 60 -8.63 -10.17 -6.79
N PRO A 61 -7.57 -10.12 -7.63
CA PRO A 61 -6.62 -9.02 -7.60
C PRO A 61 -7.25 -7.68 -7.92
N ARG A 62 -6.88 -6.66 -7.14
CA ARG A 62 -7.34 -5.28 -7.28
C ARG A 62 -6.20 -4.30 -6.96
N PRO A 63 -6.20 -3.09 -7.55
CA PRO A 63 -5.20 -2.10 -7.22
C PRO A 63 -5.43 -1.55 -5.81
N LEU A 64 -4.35 -1.41 -5.03
CA LEU A 64 -4.43 -1.10 -3.58
C LEU A 64 -4.27 0.40 -3.26
N LEU A 65 -3.67 1.17 -4.16
CA LEU A 65 -3.32 2.59 -3.98
C LEU A 65 -3.78 3.44 -5.19
N ALA A 66 -4.77 2.97 -5.95
CA ALA A 66 -5.25 3.60 -7.17
C ALA A 66 -6.34 4.67 -6.93
N GLY A 67 -6.40 5.21 -5.72
CA GLY A 67 -7.30 6.32 -5.39
C GLY A 67 -7.05 7.51 -6.32
N SER A 68 -8.11 8.00 -6.96
CA SER A 68 -8.05 9.18 -7.82
C SER A 68 -9.30 10.05 -7.65
N GLY A 69 -9.17 11.34 -7.95
CA GLY A 69 -10.27 12.30 -7.81
C GLY A 69 -10.42 12.84 -6.38
N PRO A 70 -11.58 13.43 -6.04
CA PRO A 70 -11.80 13.95 -4.69
C PRO A 70 -11.86 12.82 -3.67
N ALA A 71 -11.22 13.01 -2.53
CA ALA A 71 -11.39 12.14 -1.36
C ALA A 71 -12.84 12.18 -0.88
N TRP A 72 -13.37 11.05 -0.40
CA TRP A 72 -14.78 10.95 -0.02
C TRP A 72 -15.00 11.35 1.44
N ARG A 73 -14.15 10.87 2.34
CA ARG A 73 -14.27 11.08 3.80
C ARG A 73 -13.26 12.09 4.33
N THR A 74 -12.18 12.31 3.60
CA THR A 74 -11.14 13.27 3.91
C THR A 74 -11.16 14.43 2.91
N THR A 75 -10.40 15.49 3.18
CA THR A 75 -10.34 16.66 2.30
C THR A 75 -9.33 16.46 1.17
N GLY A 76 -9.42 17.22 0.08
CA GLY A 76 -8.40 17.20 -1.00
C GLY A 76 -8.54 16.05 -1.99
N ALA A 77 -7.48 15.82 -2.79
CA ALA A 77 -7.49 14.84 -3.88
C ALA A 77 -6.73 13.57 -3.50
N LEU A 78 -7.22 12.42 -3.96
CA LEU A 78 -6.49 11.17 -4.00
C LEU A 78 -5.59 11.18 -5.23
N CYS A 79 -4.33 10.78 -5.06
CA CYS A 79 -3.35 10.80 -6.14
C CYS A 79 -2.21 9.83 -5.89
N SER A 80 -1.61 9.38 -6.97
CA SER A 80 -0.43 8.52 -6.96
C SER A 80 0.55 8.97 -8.04
N ALA A 81 1.84 8.86 -7.75
CA ALA A 81 2.92 9.18 -8.66
C ALA A 81 4.10 8.22 -8.44
N LEU A 82 4.72 7.80 -9.54
CA LEU A 82 5.95 7.01 -9.57
C LEU A 82 6.89 7.63 -10.60
N ALA A 83 8.05 8.11 -10.17
CA ALA A 83 9.04 8.76 -11.02
C ALA A 83 10.42 8.16 -10.82
N ALA A 84 11.22 8.10 -11.89
CA ALA A 84 12.64 7.74 -11.77
C ALA A 84 13.36 8.79 -10.91
N ARG A 85 14.30 8.35 -10.06
CA ARG A 85 15.05 9.22 -9.16
C ARG A 85 16.55 9.08 -9.39
N GLU A 86 17.04 9.85 -10.35
CA GLU A 86 18.44 9.81 -10.81
C GLU A 86 19.44 10.43 -9.80
N GLY A 87 18.96 11.16 -8.79
CA GLY A 87 19.79 11.86 -7.80
C GLY A 87 20.15 11.07 -6.53
N LEU A 88 19.71 9.82 -6.40
CA LEU A 88 20.09 8.95 -5.28
C LEU A 88 21.38 8.17 -5.60
N PRO A 89 22.24 7.88 -4.60
CA PRO A 89 23.35 6.96 -4.79
C PRO A 89 22.82 5.58 -5.23
N GLY A 90 23.17 5.15 -6.45
CA GLY A 90 22.57 3.94 -7.03
C GLY A 90 21.15 4.14 -7.56
N GLY A 91 20.76 5.37 -7.93
CA GLY A 91 19.47 5.64 -8.58
C GLY A 91 18.25 5.17 -7.79
N GLY A 92 17.14 4.93 -8.50
CA GLY A 92 15.93 4.36 -7.91
C GLY A 92 14.65 5.03 -8.38
N TRP A 93 13.63 4.98 -7.53
CA TRP A 93 12.29 5.48 -7.84
C TRP A 93 11.74 6.30 -6.68
N ALA A 94 11.08 7.42 -6.95
CA ALA A 94 10.27 8.15 -5.99
C ALA A 94 8.80 7.75 -6.16
N LEU A 95 8.18 7.30 -5.07
CA LEU A 95 6.77 6.97 -5.00
C LEU A 95 6.09 7.89 -3.98
N THR A 96 4.99 8.51 -4.41
CA THR A 96 4.04 9.16 -3.51
C THR A 96 2.63 8.65 -3.82
N SER A 97 1.86 8.28 -2.81
CA SER A 97 0.45 7.97 -2.93
C SER A 97 -0.33 8.53 -1.75
N ARG A 98 -1.51 9.06 -2.03
CA ARG A 98 -2.52 9.42 -1.03
C ARG A 98 -3.83 8.79 -1.44
N THR A 99 -4.37 7.93 -0.59
CA THR A 99 -5.62 7.20 -0.81
C THR A 99 -6.48 7.15 0.44
N GLU A 100 -7.72 6.70 0.29
CA GLU A 100 -8.57 6.23 1.38
C GLU A 100 -8.61 4.71 1.35
N ILE A 101 -8.53 4.06 2.52
CA ILE A 101 -8.60 2.60 2.67
C ILE A 101 -9.67 2.20 3.68
N HIS A 102 -10.29 1.06 3.44
CA HIS A 102 -11.15 0.34 4.38
C HIS A 102 -10.32 -0.61 5.26
N PRO A 103 -10.68 -0.85 6.53
CA PRO A 103 -9.98 -1.81 7.40
C PRO A 103 -9.91 -3.22 6.83
N ASP A 104 -10.95 -3.66 6.11
CA ASP A 104 -10.98 -4.94 5.39
C ASP A 104 -9.85 -5.09 4.34
N GLU A 105 -9.22 -4.00 3.91
CA GLU A 105 -8.10 -4.01 2.96
C GLU A 105 -6.72 -4.02 3.66
N ALA A 106 -6.69 -4.04 5.00
CA ALA A 106 -5.47 -3.83 5.77
C ALA A 106 -4.43 -4.95 5.59
N GLU A 107 -4.86 -6.17 5.23
CA GLU A 107 -3.95 -7.28 5.00
C GLU A 107 -3.21 -7.12 3.66
N GLU A 108 -3.93 -6.85 2.57
CA GLU A 108 -3.33 -6.69 1.23
C GLU A 108 -2.53 -5.38 1.14
N VAL A 109 -3.04 -4.28 1.71
CA VAL A 109 -2.29 -3.03 1.86
C VAL A 109 -1.05 -3.27 2.72
N GLY A 110 -1.17 -4.03 3.81
CA GLY A 110 -0.04 -4.43 4.64
C GLY A 110 1.02 -5.21 3.88
N ALA A 111 0.61 -6.14 3.01
CA ALA A 111 1.52 -6.89 2.14
C ALA A 111 2.30 -5.97 1.18
N LEU A 112 1.59 -5.04 0.52
CA LEU A 112 2.24 -4.04 -0.34
C LEU A 112 3.22 -3.16 0.44
N LEU A 113 2.84 -2.69 1.64
CA LEU A 113 3.68 -1.84 2.48
C LEU A 113 4.94 -2.57 2.97
N ARG A 114 4.84 -3.87 3.32
CA ARG A 114 6.03 -4.69 3.64
C ARG A 114 6.96 -4.77 2.45
N TRP A 115 6.42 -5.06 1.27
CA TRP A 115 7.22 -5.13 0.05
C TRP A 115 7.89 -3.79 -0.25
N LEU A 116 7.19 -2.66 -0.09
CA LEU A 116 7.77 -1.32 -0.25
C LEU A 116 8.90 -1.05 0.75
N ALA A 117 8.75 -1.46 2.01
CA ALA A 117 9.80 -1.32 3.02
C ALA A 117 11.02 -2.21 2.74
N GLU A 118 10.81 -3.40 2.18
CA GLU A 118 11.89 -4.27 1.73
C GLU A 118 12.65 -3.65 0.56
N HIS A 119 12.00 -2.92 -0.34
CA HIS A 119 12.63 -2.30 -1.51
C HIS A 119 13.00 -0.82 -1.31
N ALA A 120 12.74 -0.27 -0.12
CA ALA A 120 13.07 1.11 0.22
C ALA A 120 14.58 1.36 0.12
N HIS A 121 14.94 2.58 -0.30
CA HIS A 121 16.29 3.08 -0.33
C HIS A 121 16.87 3.16 1.09
N ASP A 122 18.14 2.83 1.26
CA ASP A 122 18.77 2.68 2.57
C ASP A 122 18.75 3.97 3.41
N THR A 123 18.66 5.14 2.77
CA THR A 123 18.52 6.44 3.44
C THR A 123 17.21 6.59 4.23
N LEU A 124 16.21 5.75 3.97
CA LEU A 124 14.93 5.75 4.69
C LEU A 124 14.88 4.74 5.84
N ARG A 125 15.94 3.93 5.99
CA ARG A 125 16.07 2.94 7.05
C ARG A 125 16.80 3.56 8.24
N ARG A 126 16.20 3.46 9.42
CA ARG A 126 16.82 3.89 10.69
C ARG A 126 17.84 2.85 11.17
N GLU A 127 18.67 3.25 12.13
CA GLU A 127 19.69 2.38 12.74
C GLU A 127 19.07 1.13 13.40
N ASP A 128 17.85 1.25 13.91
CA ASP A 128 17.09 0.14 14.51
C ASP A 128 16.39 -0.76 13.47
N GLY A 129 16.62 -0.51 12.17
CA GLY A 129 16.01 -1.26 11.07
C GLY A 129 14.63 -0.77 10.64
N THR A 130 14.01 0.16 11.38
CA THR A 130 12.70 0.75 11.06
C THR A 130 12.72 1.46 9.72
N VAL A 131 11.72 1.20 8.89
CA VAL A 131 11.48 1.95 7.64
C VAL A 131 10.22 2.78 7.80
N ARG A 132 10.34 4.10 7.61
CA ARG A 132 9.18 5.00 7.61
C ARG A 132 8.70 5.21 6.17
N LEU A 133 7.45 4.83 5.92
CA LEU A 133 6.83 4.90 4.60
C LEU A 133 5.87 6.07 4.43
N GLY A 134 5.56 6.82 5.50
CA GLY A 134 4.64 7.96 5.42
C GLY A 134 3.82 8.13 6.70
N HIS A 135 2.50 8.22 6.55
CA HIS A 135 1.57 8.34 7.67
C HIS A 135 0.16 7.85 7.32
N TYR A 136 -0.66 7.59 8.35
CA TYR A 136 -2.08 7.26 8.21
C TYR A 136 -2.90 7.91 9.33
N ARG A 137 -4.21 8.02 9.14
CA ARG A 137 -5.15 8.48 10.18
C ARG A 137 -6.58 8.01 9.89
N ALA A 138 -7.38 7.83 10.93
CA ALA A 138 -8.82 7.78 10.74
C ALA A 138 -9.32 9.14 10.22
N HIS A 139 -10.38 9.16 9.40
CA HIS A 139 -10.92 10.42 8.87
C HIS A 139 -11.44 11.38 9.96
N GLU A 140 -11.73 10.85 11.16
CA GLU A 140 -12.17 11.62 12.33
C GLU A 140 -11.00 12.23 13.12
N ASP A 141 -9.78 11.74 12.89
CA ASP A 141 -8.59 12.17 13.63
C ASP A 141 -7.91 13.39 13.00
N LEU A 142 -7.48 14.31 13.87
CA LEU A 142 -6.74 15.50 13.44
C LEU A 142 -5.24 15.24 13.25
N THR A 143 -4.68 14.27 13.98
CA THR A 143 -3.24 14.03 14.05
C THR A 143 -2.88 12.71 13.36
N PRO A 144 -2.04 12.71 12.32
CA PRO A 144 -1.63 11.50 11.65
C PRO A 144 -0.60 10.69 12.46
N THR A 145 -0.74 9.37 12.40
CA THR A 145 0.21 8.41 12.94
C THR A 145 1.30 8.10 11.90
N PRO A 146 2.60 8.05 12.27
CA PRO A 146 3.64 7.60 11.35
C PRO A 146 3.33 6.21 10.79
N LEU A 147 3.55 6.01 9.50
CA LEU A 147 3.47 4.70 8.87
C LEU A 147 4.85 4.06 8.91
N GLU A 148 5.01 3.04 9.72
CA GLU A 148 6.32 2.44 10.02
C GLU A 148 6.27 0.92 9.84
N VAL A 149 7.36 0.38 9.31
CA VAL A 149 7.60 -1.05 9.19
C VAL A 149 8.79 -1.43 10.06
N VAL A 150 8.56 -2.32 11.03
CA VAL A 150 9.54 -2.79 12.01
C VAL A 150 9.55 -4.32 11.97
N ASP A 151 10.71 -4.93 11.70
CA ASP A 151 10.84 -6.39 11.57
C ASP A 151 9.78 -7.04 10.64
N GLY A 152 9.48 -6.37 9.53
CA GLY A 152 8.46 -6.80 8.57
C GLY A 152 7.02 -6.68 9.07
N ARG A 153 6.77 -6.03 10.21
CA ARG A 153 5.41 -5.72 10.70
C ARG A 153 5.06 -4.28 10.40
N VAL A 154 3.85 -4.06 9.90
CA VAL A 154 3.32 -2.73 9.57
C VAL A 154 2.38 -2.30 10.68
N ASN A 155 2.67 -1.16 11.33
CA ASN A 155 1.85 -0.67 12.44
C ASN A 155 0.39 -0.35 12.04
N LEU A 156 0.16 0.02 10.77
CA LEU A 156 -1.18 0.17 10.19
C LEU A 156 -2.00 -1.12 10.33
N THR A 157 -1.46 -2.26 9.89
CA THR A 157 -2.16 -3.54 9.92
C THR A 157 -2.49 -3.94 11.36
N GLU A 158 -1.58 -3.70 12.30
CA GLU A 158 -1.84 -3.94 13.73
C GLU A 158 -2.91 -3.01 14.34
N ALA A 159 -3.05 -1.80 13.79
CA ALA A 159 -4.04 -0.83 14.22
C ALA A 159 -5.44 -1.10 13.64
N LEU A 160 -5.51 -1.61 12.40
CA LEU A 160 -6.76 -1.82 11.67
C LEU A 160 -7.34 -3.22 11.81
N LEU A 161 -6.51 -4.23 12.09
CA LEU A 161 -7.03 -5.57 12.35
C LEU A 161 -7.70 -5.63 13.73
N PRO A 162 -8.86 -6.29 13.84
CA PRO A 162 -9.53 -6.45 15.12
C PRO A 162 -8.62 -7.18 16.09
N ARG A 163 -8.25 -6.54 17.20
CA ARG A 163 -7.59 -7.24 18.31
C ARG A 163 -8.53 -8.34 18.77
N SER A 164 -8.12 -9.60 18.61
CA SER A 164 -8.81 -10.73 19.22
C SER A 164 -8.87 -10.45 20.73
N ARG A 165 -10.08 -10.17 21.24
CA ARG A 165 -10.35 -10.08 22.67
C ARG A 165 -10.53 -11.47 23.26
#